data_AF-A0A2W0BD56-F1
#
_entry.id   AF-A0A2W0BD56-F1
#
_cell.length_a   1.000
_cell.length_b   1.000
_cell.length_c   1.000
_cell.angle_alpha   90.00
_cell.angle_beta   90.00
_cell.angle_gamma   90.00
#
_symmetry.space_group_name_H-M   'P 1'
#
loop_
_entity.id
_entity.type
_entity.pdbx_description
1 polymer ?
#
loop_
_entity_poly.entity_id
_entity_poly.type
_entity_poly.pdbx_seq_one_letter_code
_entity_poly.pdbx_strand_id
1 'polypeptide(L)'
;MQQRLTPLTLVDSGALETAKSDSLVNTTREVFFRTKAMYVWWMLREIVGQRALLDSLQQYDPDADKEPSYIQRLLEKNSHKDLEWFFDDWIYQDHGLPEFTAGNGYARPSLQGIFLVSATIENNGAAGAEVPVIVHTDSGDVPTRQRVPAHSKVAVRIEVGSRPIDLTVNDGSVPEADRSDNTTPIKIGHQ
;
A
#
# COMPACT_ATOMS: atom_id res chain seq x y z
N MET A 1 -6.68 -19.55 46.34
CA MET A 1 -7.68 -18.52 45.97
C MET A 1 -7.54 -18.26 44.48
N GLN A 2 -8.53 -18.69 43.69
CA GLN A 2 -8.64 -18.46 42.26
C GLN A 2 -9.09 -17.01 42.00
N GLN A 3 -8.38 -16.26 41.17
CA GLN A 3 -8.88 -15.00 40.61
C GLN A 3 -9.47 -15.28 39.23
N ARG A 4 -10.76 -14.99 39.07
CA ARG A 4 -11.55 -15.13 37.85
C ARG A 4 -11.14 -14.06 36.84
N LEU A 5 -10.88 -14.47 35.59
CA LEU A 5 -10.80 -13.59 34.43
C LEU A 5 -12.22 -13.31 33.91
N THR A 6 -12.60 -12.04 33.84
CA THR A 6 -13.83 -11.60 33.17
C THR A 6 -13.52 -11.29 31.71
N PRO A 7 -14.26 -11.84 30.73
CA PRO A 7 -14.05 -11.53 29.31
C PRO A 7 -14.62 -10.16 28.96
N LEU A 8 -13.87 -9.38 28.17
CA LEU A 8 -14.34 -8.13 27.57
C LEU A 8 -15.25 -8.46 26.39
N THR A 9 -16.56 -8.31 26.57
CA THR A 9 -17.55 -8.36 25.49
C THR A 9 -17.46 -7.10 24.64
N LEU A 10 -17.28 -7.33 23.34
CA LEU A 10 -17.42 -6.37 22.25
C LEU A 10 -18.88 -5.85 22.17
N VAL A 11 -19.04 -4.69 21.50
CA VAL A 11 -20.26 -4.04 20.97
C VAL A 11 -20.66 -2.77 21.74
N ASP A 12 -20.47 -1.59 21.13
CA ASP A 12 -21.61 -0.90 20.51
C ASP A 12 -21.20 0.20 19.50
N SER A 13 -22.01 0.22 18.46
CA SER A 13 -22.24 1.08 17.31
C SER A 13 -22.01 2.59 17.49
N GLY A 14 -21.24 3.18 16.56
CA GLY A 14 -21.09 4.64 16.41
C GLY A 14 -20.60 5.06 15.02
N ALA A 15 -20.99 4.31 13.98
CA ALA A 15 -20.27 4.22 12.71
C ALA A 15 -20.49 5.35 11.68
N LEU A 16 -21.02 6.54 12.01
CA LEU A 16 -21.35 7.53 10.95
C LEU A 16 -20.99 9.00 11.21
N GLU A 17 -20.36 9.40 12.32
CA GLU A 17 -20.01 10.83 12.56
C GLU A 17 -18.51 11.13 12.76
N THR A 18 -17.62 10.13 12.75
CA THR A 18 -16.22 10.29 13.22
C THR A 18 -15.16 10.43 12.13
N ALA A 19 -15.50 10.40 10.84
CA ALA A 19 -14.50 10.46 9.76
C ALA A 19 -13.63 11.74 9.79
N LYS A 20 -14.10 12.81 10.44
CA LYS A 20 -13.35 14.07 10.56
C LYS A 20 -12.47 14.17 11.81
N SER A 21 -12.62 13.27 12.79
CA SER A 21 -11.89 13.30 14.07
C SER A 21 -10.69 12.34 14.14
N ASP A 22 -10.45 11.55 13.09
CA ASP A 22 -9.39 10.54 13.06
C ASP A 22 -8.13 11.00 12.29
N SER A 23 -7.96 12.31 12.06
CA SER A 23 -6.71 12.86 11.51
C SER A 23 -5.50 12.55 12.40
N LEU A 24 -4.37 12.17 11.78
CA LEU A 24 -3.05 11.93 12.39
C LEU A 24 -2.51 13.05 13.31
N VAL A 25 -3.10 14.24 13.28
CA VAL A 25 -2.70 15.33 14.18
C VAL A 25 -3.60 15.43 15.42
N ASN A 26 -4.75 14.73 15.47
CA ASN A 26 -5.82 14.97 16.46
C ASN A 26 -6.34 13.74 17.23
N THR A 27 -5.99 12.50 16.86
CA THR A 27 -6.48 11.33 17.62
C THR A 27 -5.67 11.12 18.92
N THR A 28 -6.20 10.37 19.89
CA THR A 28 -5.57 10.05 21.20
C THR A 28 -5.33 8.55 21.38
N ARG A 29 -5.60 7.74 20.34
CA ARG A 29 -5.42 6.29 20.37
C ARG A 29 -3.99 5.93 19.94
N GLU A 30 -3.07 6.02 20.88
CA GLU A 30 -1.61 5.80 20.71
C GLU A 30 -1.24 4.55 19.87
N VAL A 31 -2.01 3.46 19.99
CA VAL A 31 -1.80 2.23 19.21
C VAL A 31 -2.05 2.42 17.72
N PHE A 32 -3.09 3.17 17.33
CA PHE A 32 -3.39 3.44 15.92
C PHE A 32 -2.31 4.32 15.28
N PHE A 33 -1.82 5.31 16.01
CA PHE A 33 -0.71 6.15 15.55
C PHE A 33 0.57 5.37 15.33
N ARG A 34 0.97 4.55 16.30
CA ARG A 34 2.21 3.78 16.21
C ARG A 34 2.15 2.81 15.03
N THR A 35 1.04 2.10 14.87
CA THR A 35 0.83 1.18 13.74
C THR A 35 0.83 1.92 12.41
N LYS A 36 0.08 3.03 12.29
CA LYS A 36 0.04 3.80 11.05
C LYS A 36 1.40 4.42 10.71
N ALA A 37 2.10 5.00 11.68
CA ALA A 37 3.43 5.56 11.48
C ALA A 37 4.42 4.48 11.01
N MET A 38 4.36 3.27 11.57
CA MET A 38 5.17 2.13 11.10
C MET A 38 4.90 1.80 9.63
N TYR A 39 3.62 1.74 9.22
CA TYR A 39 3.26 1.54 7.81
C TYR A 39 3.74 2.69 6.92
N VAL A 40 3.58 3.94 7.34
CA VAL A 40 4.06 5.12 6.59
C VAL A 40 5.56 5.03 6.35
N TRP A 41 6.36 4.73 7.38
CA TRP A 41 7.81 4.56 7.23
C TRP A 41 8.17 3.35 6.38
N TRP A 42 7.45 2.24 6.52
CA TRP A 42 7.63 1.07 5.68
C TRP A 42 7.37 1.39 4.20
N MET A 43 6.24 2.03 3.89
CA MET A 43 5.88 2.43 2.53
C MET A 43 6.89 3.43 1.96
N LEU A 44 7.32 4.44 2.74
CA LEU A 44 8.35 5.38 2.32
C LEU A 44 9.66 4.66 1.98
N ARG A 45 10.12 3.75 2.84
CA ARG A 45 11.33 2.94 2.59
C ARG A 45 11.23 2.20 1.26
N GLU A 46 10.07 1.65 0.94
CA GLU A 46 9.84 0.91 -0.29
C GLU A 46 9.77 1.84 -1.52
N ILE A 47 9.17 3.03 -1.38
CA ILE A 47 9.08 4.03 -2.46
C ILE A 47 10.46 4.65 -2.73
N VAL A 48 11.13 5.19 -1.72
CA VAL A 48 12.39 5.95 -1.89
C VAL A 48 13.64 5.09 -1.91
N GLY A 49 13.54 3.85 -1.41
CA GLY A 49 14.66 2.96 -1.19
C GLY A 49 15.40 3.22 0.13
N GLN A 50 15.98 2.15 0.68
CA GLN A 50 16.67 2.17 1.98
C GLN A 50 17.76 3.25 2.09
N ARG A 51 18.57 3.42 1.03
CA ARG A 51 19.70 4.34 1.06
C ARG A 51 19.24 5.80 1.15
N ALA A 52 18.36 6.22 0.26
CA ALA A 52 17.83 7.58 0.26
C ALA A 52 17.10 7.91 1.57
N LEU A 53 16.38 6.94 2.14
CA LEU A 53 15.76 7.08 3.46
C LEU A 53 16.82 7.34 4.55
N LEU A 54 17.87 6.52 4.63
CA LEU A 54 18.93 6.69 5.64
C LEU A 54 19.69 8.02 5.45
N ASP A 55 20.03 8.37 4.21
CA ASP A 55 20.73 9.63 3.91
C ASP A 55 19.87 10.85 4.30
N SER A 56 18.55 10.76 4.16
CA SER A 56 17.60 11.80 4.60
C SER A 56 17.53 11.92 6.12
N LEU A 57 17.50 10.79 6.82
CA LEU A 57 17.51 10.76 8.29
C LEU A 57 18.83 11.28 8.87
N GLN A 58 19.97 11.03 8.21
CA GLN A 58 21.27 11.57 8.61
C GLN A 58 21.38 13.09 8.39
N GLN A 59 20.73 13.61 7.34
CA GLN A 59 20.69 15.04 7.05
C GLN A 59 19.63 15.80 7.86
N TYR A 60 18.80 15.10 8.62
CA TYR A 60 17.77 15.73 9.43
C TYR A 60 18.41 16.62 10.50
N ASP A 61 17.96 17.88 10.52
CA ASP A 61 18.40 18.88 11.47
C ASP A 61 17.17 19.42 12.21
N PRO A 62 17.02 19.14 13.52
CA PRO A 62 15.87 19.59 14.29
C PRO A 62 15.79 21.12 14.43
N ASP A 63 16.92 21.84 14.32
CA ASP A 63 16.91 23.30 14.38
C ASP A 63 16.40 23.91 13.08
N ALA A 64 16.58 23.22 11.94
CA ALA A 64 16.07 23.62 10.64
C ALA A 64 14.62 23.16 10.36
N ASP A 65 14.13 22.15 11.08
CA ASP A 65 12.75 21.68 10.94
C ASP A 65 11.75 22.69 11.55
N LYS A 66 11.21 23.55 10.68
CA LYS A 66 10.23 24.60 11.01
C LYS A 66 8.91 24.44 10.26
N GLU A 67 8.82 23.47 9.35
CA GLU A 67 7.68 23.30 8.46
C GLU A 67 7.39 21.80 8.25
N PRO A 68 6.11 21.37 8.22
CA PRO A 68 5.75 19.95 8.05
C PRO A 68 6.33 19.25 6.81
N SER A 69 6.70 20.03 5.78
CA SER A 69 7.33 19.54 4.55
C SER A 69 8.84 19.32 4.64
N TYR A 70 9.50 19.62 5.77
CA TYR A 70 10.95 19.54 5.88
C TYR A 70 11.48 18.12 5.55
N ILE A 71 10.92 17.09 6.19
CA ILE A 71 11.32 15.71 5.92
C ILE A 71 10.94 15.25 4.51
N GLN A 72 9.79 15.69 3.97
CA GLN A 72 9.40 15.43 2.60
C GLN A 72 10.47 15.96 1.64
N ARG A 73 10.87 17.23 1.79
CA ARG A 73 11.90 17.86 0.94
C ARG A 73 13.24 17.12 1.02
N LEU A 74 13.64 16.63 2.19
CA LEU A 74 14.86 15.82 2.33
C LEU A 74 14.76 14.50 1.56
N LEU A 75 13.62 13.79 1.69
CA LEU A 75 13.38 12.54 0.99
C LEU A 75 13.33 12.71 -0.53
N GLU A 76 12.63 13.73 -1.03
CA GLU A 76 12.55 14.06 -2.46
C GLU A 76 13.92 14.45 -3.01
N LYS A 77 14.70 15.25 -2.27
CA LYS A 77 16.07 15.63 -2.64
C LYS A 77 16.99 14.43 -2.80
N ASN A 78 16.92 13.45 -1.90
CA ASN A 78 17.82 12.29 -1.88
C ASN A 78 17.35 11.12 -2.76
N SER A 79 16.03 11.02 -3.03
CA SER A 79 15.46 9.94 -3.84
C SER A 79 15.15 10.34 -5.28
N HIS A 80 15.07 11.63 -5.56
CA HIS A 80 14.61 12.20 -6.82
C HIS A 80 13.20 11.74 -7.22
N LYS A 81 12.39 11.32 -6.25
CA LYS A 81 10.97 10.99 -6.44
C LYS A 81 10.09 12.14 -5.95
N ASP A 82 8.99 12.36 -6.64
CA ASP A 82 7.90 13.22 -6.16
C ASP A 82 7.08 12.46 -5.12
N LEU A 83 6.96 13.04 -3.93
CA LEU A 83 6.28 12.43 -2.77
C LEU A 83 5.07 13.25 -2.32
N GLU A 84 4.71 14.33 -3.02
CA GLU A 84 3.58 15.19 -2.65
C GLU A 84 2.29 14.37 -2.48
N TRP A 85 1.98 13.51 -3.45
CA TRP A 85 0.80 12.62 -3.40
C TRP A 85 0.78 11.70 -2.17
N PHE A 86 1.94 11.25 -1.70
CA PHE A 86 2.01 10.32 -0.57
C PHE A 86 1.83 11.08 0.73
N PHE A 87 2.52 12.22 0.87
CA PHE A 87 2.44 13.04 2.06
C PHE A 87 1.04 13.66 2.22
N ASP A 88 0.43 14.13 1.14
CA ASP A 88 -0.95 14.64 1.16
C ASP A 88 -1.94 13.58 1.66
N ASP A 89 -1.96 12.41 1.02
CA ASP A 89 -2.93 11.36 1.32
C ASP A 89 -2.70 10.75 2.72
N TRP A 90 -1.45 10.47 3.08
CA TRP A 90 -1.14 9.66 4.28
C TRP A 90 -0.81 10.46 5.52
N ILE A 91 -0.25 11.67 5.39
CA ILE A 91 0.35 12.42 6.49
C ILE A 91 -0.41 13.72 6.76
N TYR A 92 -0.59 14.57 5.74
CA TYR A 92 -1.14 15.91 5.92
C TYR A 92 -2.66 15.93 6.02
N GLN A 93 -3.34 15.29 5.07
CA GLN A 93 -4.80 15.28 5.05
C GLN A 93 -5.38 14.04 5.72
N ASP A 94 -4.61 12.96 5.78
CA ASP A 94 -5.05 11.67 6.33
C ASP A 94 -6.38 11.24 5.71
N HIS A 95 -6.37 10.98 4.40
CA HIS A 95 -7.57 10.62 3.67
C HIS A 95 -8.15 9.26 4.09
N GLY A 96 -7.43 8.48 4.90
CA GLY A 96 -7.84 7.18 5.38
C GLY A 96 -7.01 6.07 4.73
N LEU A 97 -7.64 4.93 4.47
CA LEU A 97 -7.00 3.76 3.89
C LEU A 97 -7.37 3.60 2.41
N PRO A 98 -6.48 3.01 1.59
CA PRO A 98 -6.86 2.44 0.31
C PRO A 98 -7.78 1.23 0.51
N GLU A 99 -8.44 0.84 -0.57
CA GLU A 99 -9.26 -0.37 -0.65
C GLU A 99 -9.03 -1.00 -2.02
N PHE A 100 -8.19 -2.03 -2.09
CA PHE A 100 -7.78 -2.60 -3.36
C PHE A 100 -8.68 -3.75 -3.78
N THR A 101 -8.92 -3.87 -5.09
CA THR A 101 -9.57 -5.04 -5.68
C THR A 101 -8.77 -5.51 -6.88
N ALA A 102 -8.49 -6.82 -6.94
CA ALA A 102 -7.87 -7.45 -8.10
C ALA A 102 -8.95 -7.79 -9.15
N GLY A 103 -9.08 -6.95 -10.17
CA GLY A 103 -9.92 -7.23 -11.33
C GLY A 103 -9.34 -8.33 -12.22
N ASN A 104 -10.14 -8.79 -13.19
CA ASN A 104 -9.81 -9.99 -13.98
C ASN A 104 -8.37 -10.00 -14.57
N GLY A 105 -7.65 -11.08 -14.30
CA GLY A 105 -6.35 -11.38 -14.90
C GLY A 105 -6.45 -12.22 -16.17
N TYR A 106 -5.69 -11.84 -17.19
CA TYR A 106 -5.55 -12.58 -18.44
C TYR A 106 -4.09 -12.68 -18.85
N ALA A 107 -3.66 -13.86 -19.30
CA ALA A 107 -2.33 -14.07 -19.84
C ALA A 107 -2.38 -14.42 -21.31
N ARG A 108 -1.47 -13.84 -22.08
CA ARG A 108 -1.23 -14.24 -23.48
C ARG A 108 0.15 -14.87 -23.59
N PRO A 109 0.26 -16.10 -24.12
CA PRO A 109 1.55 -16.70 -24.39
C PRO A 109 2.26 -15.92 -25.51
N SER A 110 3.56 -15.72 -25.32
CA SER A 110 4.48 -15.20 -26.32
C SER A 110 5.42 -16.32 -26.78
N LEU A 111 6.31 -16.00 -27.72
CA LEU A 111 7.40 -16.89 -28.12
C LEU A 111 8.27 -17.23 -26.89
N GLN A 112 8.84 -18.44 -26.88
CA GLN A 112 9.84 -18.88 -25.89
C GLN A 112 9.33 -19.06 -24.45
N GLY A 113 8.02 -19.30 -24.25
CA GLY A 113 7.49 -19.65 -22.92
C GLY A 113 7.31 -18.47 -21.97
N ILE A 114 7.41 -17.24 -22.50
CA ILE A 114 7.09 -16.01 -21.78
C ILE A 114 5.58 -15.76 -21.88
N PHE A 115 4.97 -15.32 -20.78
CA PHE A 115 3.57 -14.90 -20.74
C PHE A 115 3.48 -13.43 -20.42
N LEU A 116 2.65 -12.70 -21.17
CA LEU A 116 2.27 -11.34 -20.84
C LEU A 116 0.96 -11.37 -20.06
N VAL A 117 1.04 -11.14 -18.74
CA VAL A 117 -0.11 -11.02 -17.83
C VAL A 117 -0.65 -9.60 -17.90
N SER A 118 -1.96 -9.45 -18.07
CA SER A 118 -2.69 -8.19 -18.01
C SER A 118 -3.79 -8.30 -16.97
N ALA A 119 -3.85 -7.36 -16.04
CA ALA A 119 -4.90 -7.28 -15.03
C ALA A 119 -5.29 -5.82 -14.78
N THR A 120 -6.40 -5.62 -14.09
CA THR A 120 -6.79 -4.30 -13.60
C THR A 120 -6.78 -4.29 -12.08
N ILE A 121 -6.27 -3.23 -11.49
CA ILE A 121 -6.27 -3.00 -10.06
C ILE A 121 -7.16 -1.80 -9.81
N GLU A 122 -8.16 -1.96 -8.95
CA GLU A 122 -9.02 -0.88 -8.50
C GLU A 122 -8.59 -0.46 -7.10
N ASN A 123 -8.65 0.85 -6.82
CA ASN A 123 -8.56 1.40 -5.49
C ASN A 123 -9.82 2.21 -5.23
N ASN A 124 -10.73 1.66 -4.44
CA ASN A 124 -11.98 2.31 -4.06
C ASN A 124 -11.82 3.19 -2.81
N GLY A 125 -10.69 3.06 -2.13
CA GLY A 125 -10.34 3.82 -0.94
C GLY A 125 -9.89 5.24 -1.25
N ALA A 126 -9.72 6.00 -0.18
CA ALA A 126 -9.53 7.44 -0.22
C ALA A 126 -8.05 7.86 -0.25
N ALA A 127 -7.11 6.95 0.06
CA ALA A 127 -5.68 7.18 -0.09
C ALA A 127 -5.12 6.40 -1.29
N GLY A 128 -4.26 7.04 -2.09
CA GLY A 128 -3.45 6.35 -3.08
C GLY A 128 -2.27 5.63 -2.44
N ALA A 129 -1.80 4.53 -3.04
CA ALA A 129 -0.60 3.84 -2.56
C ALA A 129 0.23 3.22 -3.69
N GLU A 130 1.51 2.96 -3.40
CA GLU A 130 2.34 2.08 -4.21
C GLU A 130 2.33 0.67 -3.60
N VAL A 131 1.64 -0.26 -4.27
CA VAL A 131 1.38 -1.62 -3.77
C VAL A 131 2.20 -2.65 -4.52
N PRO A 132 2.59 -3.76 -3.87
CA PRO A 132 3.08 -4.91 -4.59
C PRO A 132 1.95 -5.57 -5.40
N VAL A 133 2.30 -6.03 -6.59
CA VAL A 133 1.47 -6.83 -7.49
C VAL A 133 2.27 -8.06 -7.83
N ILE A 134 1.83 -9.20 -7.32
CA ILE A 134 2.56 -10.46 -7.37
C ILE A 134 1.84 -11.39 -8.33
N VAL A 135 2.54 -11.82 -9.38
CA VAL A 135 2.05 -12.89 -10.23
C VAL A 135 2.64 -14.20 -9.72
N HIS A 136 1.76 -15.12 -9.33
CA HIS A 136 2.13 -16.46 -8.93
C HIS A 136 2.25 -17.34 -10.18
N THR A 137 3.37 -18.04 -10.33
CA THR A 137 3.65 -18.91 -11.48
C THR A 137 4.08 -20.30 -11.03
N ASP A 138 4.09 -21.25 -11.95
CA ASP A 138 4.58 -22.62 -11.68
C ASP A 138 6.05 -22.65 -11.21
N SER A 139 6.84 -21.62 -11.49
CA SER A 139 8.25 -21.52 -11.10
C SER A 139 8.52 -20.59 -9.91
N GLY A 140 7.49 -19.98 -9.34
CA GLY A 140 7.59 -19.03 -8.24
C GLY A 140 6.96 -17.67 -8.53
N ASP A 141 7.16 -16.74 -7.60
CA ASP A 141 6.46 -15.46 -7.58
C ASP A 141 7.26 -14.38 -8.31
N VAL A 142 6.54 -13.56 -9.09
CA VAL A 142 7.10 -12.39 -9.78
C VAL A 142 6.48 -11.13 -9.18
N PRO A 143 7.12 -10.50 -8.17
CA PRO A 143 6.64 -9.26 -7.59
C PRO A 143 6.99 -8.07 -8.49
N THR A 144 6.03 -7.17 -8.65
CA THR A 144 6.20 -5.83 -9.22
C THR A 144 5.55 -4.82 -8.28
N ARG A 145 5.84 -3.52 -8.45
CA ARG A 145 5.17 -2.46 -7.68
C ARG A 145 4.38 -1.57 -8.62
N GLN A 146 3.17 -1.20 -8.20
CA GLN A 146 2.29 -0.33 -8.96
C GLN A 146 1.72 0.76 -8.06
N ARG A 147 1.84 2.02 -8.50
CA ARG A 147 1.08 3.13 -7.91
C ARG A 147 -0.36 3.08 -8.40
N VAL A 148 -1.29 3.09 -7.45
CA VAL A 148 -2.74 3.12 -7.69
C VAL A 148 -3.32 4.31 -6.90
N PRO A 149 -3.64 5.42 -7.57
CA PRO A 149 -4.26 6.58 -6.94
C PRO A 149 -5.58 6.25 -6.23
N ALA A 150 -6.01 7.10 -5.30
CA ALA A 150 -7.34 7.01 -4.69
C ALA A 150 -8.44 7.04 -5.75
N HIS A 151 -9.54 6.31 -5.50
CA HIS A 151 -10.72 6.24 -6.36
C HIS A 151 -10.41 6.02 -7.85
N SER A 152 -9.47 5.12 -8.14
CA SER A 152 -8.95 4.93 -9.49
C SER A 152 -8.88 3.46 -9.90
N LYS A 153 -8.71 3.24 -11.20
CA LYS A 153 -8.50 1.93 -11.80
C LYS A 153 -7.27 1.98 -12.71
N VAL A 154 -6.33 1.07 -12.49
CA VAL A 154 -5.06 1.00 -13.23
C VAL A 154 -4.95 -0.34 -13.93
N ALA A 155 -4.55 -0.34 -15.20
CA ALA A 155 -4.21 -1.57 -15.92
C ALA A 155 -2.71 -1.86 -15.77
N VAL A 156 -2.37 -3.08 -15.35
CA VAL A 156 -0.98 -3.56 -15.23
C VAL A 156 -0.66 -4.58 -16.29
N ARG A 157 0.59 -4.59 -16.74
CA ARG A 157 1.14 -5.58 -17.68
C ARG A 157 2.47 -6.10 -17.15
N ILE A 158 2.54 -7.40 -16.89
CA ILE A 158 3.68 -8.04 -16.24
C ILE A 158 4.13 -9.21 -17.12
N GLU A 159 5.41 -9.21 -17.50
CA GLU A 159 6.02 -10.32 -18.21
C GLU A 159 6.52 -11.36 -17.20
N VAL A 160 6.18 -12.63 -17.43
CA VAL A 160 6.61 -13.75 -16.58
C VAL A 160 7.19 -14.87 -17.43
N GLY A 161 8.27 -15.50 -16.95
CA GLY A 161 8.99 -16.56 -17.66
C GLY A 161 8.43 -17.97 -17.45
N SER A 162 7.21 -18.08 -16.93
CA SER A 162 6.55 -19.35 -16.64
C SER A 162 5.04 -19.17 -16.64
N ARG A 163 4.31 -20.29 -16.66
CA ARG A 163 2.86 -20.28 -16.72
C ARG A 163 2.29 -19.58 -15.46
N PRO A 164 1.48 -18.51 -15.64
CA PRO A 164 0.84 -17.83 -14.52
C PRO A 164 -0.38 -18.60 -14.01
N ILE A 165 -0.63 -18.49 -12.70
CA ILE A 165 -1.71 -19.16 -11.97
C ILE A 165 -2.75 -18.12 -11.55
N ASP A 166 -2.34 -17.17 -10.71
CA ASP A 166 -3.16 -16.09 -10.19
C ASP A 166 -2.30 -14.83 -9.93
N LEU A 167 -2.97 -13.74 -9.61
CA LEU A 167 -2.36 -12.46 -9.27
C LEU A 167 -2.89 -12.00 -7.92
N THR A 168 -1.98 -11.58 -7.05
CA THR A 168 -2.30 -10.95 -5.76
C THR A 168 -1.87 -9.48 -5.79
N VAL A 169 -2.80 -8.58 -5.48
CA VAL A 169 -2.53 -7.17 -5.20
C VAL A 169 -2.37 -7.03 -3.69
N ASN A 170 -1.36 -6.27 -3.25
CA ASN A 170 -1.11 -6.01 -1.83
C ASN A 170 -0.99 -7.27 -0.95
N ASP A 171 0.23 -7.64 -0.62
CA ASP A 171 0.57 -8.75 0.28
C ASP A 171 0.35 -8.43 1.77
N GLY A 172 -0.11 -7.22 2.10
CA GLY A 172 -0.33 -6.73 3.47
C GLY A 172 0.74 -5.74 3.92
N SER A 173 1.67 -5.41 3.04
CA SER A 173 2.64 -4.33 3.23
C SER A 173 2.02 -2.93 3.18
N VAL A 174 0.82 -2.79 2.59
CA VAL A 174 0.01 -1.57 2.63
C VAL A 174 -1.25 -1.84 3.47
N PRO A 175 -1.60 -0.98 4.44
CA PRO A 175 -2.76 -1.21 5.28
C PRO A 175 -4.06 -0.95 4.51
N GLU A 176 -5.00 -1.89 4.61
CA GLU A 176 -6.35 -1.85 4.03
C GLU A 176 -7.32 -2.55 4.99
N ALA A 177 -8.63 -2.32 4.84
CA ALA A 177 -9.63 -2.85 5.75
C ALA A 177 -10.03 -4.30 5.44
N ASP A 178 -10.22 -4.60 4.15
CA ASP A 178 -10.50 -5.94 3.63
C ASP A 178 -9.46 -6.29 2.55
N ARG A 179 -9.10 -7.58 2.49
CA ARG A 179 -8.14 -8.15 1.55
C ARG A 179 -8.71 -9.34 0.80
N SER A 180 -10.00 -9.62 0.99
CA SER A 180 -10.64 -10.85 0.51
C SER A 180 -10.77 -10.92 -1.01
N ASP A 181 -10.67 -9.77 -1.69
CA ASP A 181 -10.78 -9.59 -3.14
C ASP A 181 -9.47 -9.14 -3.80
N ASN A 182 -8.35 -9.27 -3.07
CA ASN A 182 -7.01 -8.93 -3.57
C ASN A 182 -6.40 -9.98 -4.50
N THR A 183 -7.00 -11.15 -4.62
CA THR A 183 -6.47 -12.24 -5.44
C THR A 183 -7.45 -12.62 -6.54
N THR A 184 -6.94 -12.80 -7.76
CA THR A 184 -7.74 -13.14 -8.93
C THR A 184 -7.03 -14.20 -9.79
N PRO A 185 -7.75 -15.24 -10.27
CA PRO A 185 -7.15 -16.24 -11.15
C PRO A 185 -6.81 -15.64 -12.51
N ILE A 186 -5.68 -16.07 -13.09
CA ILE A 186 -5.26 -15.63 -14.41
C ILE A 186 -5.77 -16.61 -15.47
N LYS A 187 -6.58 -16.11 -16.41
CA LYS A 187 -7.06 -16.89 -17.54
C LYS A 187 -6.07 -16.83 -18.69
N ILE A 188 -5.57 -17.98 -19.13
CA ILE A 188 -4.67 -18.05 -20.29
C ILE A 188 -5.51 -18.08 -21.56
N GLY A 189 -5.30 -17.11 -22.46
CA GLY A 189 -5.93 -17.12 -23.77
C GLY A 189 -5.36 -18.26 -24.63
N HIS A 190 -6.24 -19.11 -25.17
CA HIS A 190 -5.86 -20.05 -26.23
C HIS A 190 -5.75 -19.28 -27.55
N GLN A 191 -4.66 -19.54 -28.30
CA GLN A 191 -4.49 -19.05 -29.67
C GLN A 191 -5.46 -19.75 -30.62
#